data_AF-A0A644VG67-F1
#
_entry.id   AF-A0A644VG67-F1
#
_cell.length_a   1.000
_cell.length_b   1.000
_cell.length_c   1.000
_cell.angle_alpha   90.00
_cell.angle_beta   90.00
_cell.angle_gamma   90.00
#
_symmetry.space_group_name_H-M   'P 1'
#
loop_
_entity.id
_entity.type
_entity.pdbx_description
1 polymer ?
#
loop_
_entity_poly.entity_id
_entity_poly.type
_entity_poly.pdbx_seq_one_letter_code
_entity_poly.pdbx_strand_id
1 'polypeptide(L)' 'MNCSMNIQFDEKTGTMIYEIHPRLQVVVNFWSNIITILKDKAPVETINILDGFTLEQFNTLLKNSISSAKKL' A
#
# COMPACT_ATOMS: atom_id res chain seq x y z
N MET A 1 15.01 15.40 -1.10
CA MET A 1 13.92 15.00 -0.19
C MET A 1 14.06 13.51 0.07
N ASN A 2 14.54 13.11 1.25
CA ASN A 2 14.65 11.70 1.63
C ASN A 2 13.23 11.15 1.85
N CYS A 3 12.77 10.26 0.98
CA CYS A 3 11.62 9.43 1.28
C CYS A 3 12.08 8.36 2.28
N SER A 4 11.95 8.63 3.57
CA SER A 4 12.16 7.62 4.60
C SER A 4 10.92 6.73 4.63
N MET A 5 11.03 5.52 4.11
CA MET A 5 9.96 4.53 4.13
C MET A 5 9.80 4.01 5.55
N ASN A 6 8.68 4.31 6.20
CA ASN A 6 8.37 3.78 7.53
C ASN A 6 7.55 2.50 7.35
N ILE A 7 7.96 1.42 8.02
CA ILE A 7 7.31 0.11 7.91
C ILE A 7 6.87 -0.30 9.31
N GLN A 8 5.57 -0.55 9.49
CA GLN A 8 4.99 -1.04 10.74
C GLN A 8 4.36 -2.40 10.49
N PHE A 9 4.60 -3.36 11.38
CA PHE A 9 3.98 -4.69 11.31
C PHE A 9 3.19 -4.95 12.59
N ASP A 10 1.93 -5.33 12.43
CA ASP A 10 1.04 -5.76 13.49
C ASP A 10 0.80 -7.27 13.36
N GLU A 11 1.43 -8.05 14.25
CA GLU A 11 1.31 -9.51 14.25
C GLU A 11 -0.11 -9.98 14.60
N LYS A 12 -0.87 -9.18 15.38
CA LYS A 12 -2.21 -9.58 15.87
C LYS A 12 -3.27 -9.52 14.78
N THR A 13 -3.02 -8.76 13.73
CA THR A 13 -3.95 -8.63 12.60
C THR A 13 -3.34 -9.16 11.30
N GLY A 14 -2.07 -9.60 11.34
CA GLY A 14 -1.30 -9.96 10.15
C GLY A 14 -1.21 -8.80 9.16
N THR A 15 -1.09 -7.57 9.67
CA THR A 15 -1.13 -6.35 8.85
C THR A 15 0.25 -5.70 8.80
N MET A 16 0.70 -5.33 7.61
CA MET A 16 1.90 -4.53 7.39
C MET A 16 1.54 -3.21 6.74
N ILE A 17 2.00 -2.11 7.33
CA ILE A 17 1.75 -0.75 6.88
C ILE A 17 3.06 -0.17 6.37
N TYR A 18 3.09 0.20 5.09
CA TYR A 18 4.19 0.89 4.44
C TYR A 18 3.81 2.35 4.23
N GLU A 19 4.46 3.26 4.94
CA GLU A 19 4.30 4.70 4.72
C GLU A 19 5.34 5.16 3.70
N ILE A 20 4.87 5.41 2.48
CA ILE A 20 5.72 5.82 1.35
C ILE A 20 5.83 7.36 1.29
N HIS A 21 4.77 8.05 1.69
CA HIS A 21 4.66 9.51 1.73
C HIS A 21 3.76 9.92 2.91
N PRO A 22 3.86 11.14 3.48
CA PRO A 22 2.95 11.60 4.53
C PRO A 22 1.45 11.49 4.20
N ARG A 23 1.14 11.47 2.90
CA ARG A 23 -0.23 11.33 2.36
C ARG A 23 -0.51 9.97 1.73
N LEU A 24 0.45 9.04 1.69
CA LEU A 24 0.29 7.75 1.02
C LEU A 24 0.83 6.61 1.89
N GLN A 25 -0.05 5.69 2.24
CA GLN A 25 0.26 4.49 2.98
C GLN A 25 -0.26 3.26 2.23
N VAL A 26 0.40 2.13 2.37
CA VAL A 26 -0.01 0.85 1.79
C VAL A 26 -0.15 -0.14 2.93
N VAL A 27 -1.35 -0.67 3.10
CA VAL A 27 -1.71 -1.61 4.14
C VAL A 27 -1.87 -2.99 3.51
N VAL A 28 -1.02 -3.92 3.87
CA VAL A 28 -1.04 -5.30 3.38
C VAL A 28 -1.54 -6.20 4.52
N ASN A 29 -2.68 -6.84 4.34
CA ASN A 29 -3.20 -7.85 5.26
C ASN A 29 -2.93 -9.24 4.69
N PHE A 30 -2.03 -9.98 5.31
CA PHE A 30 -1.61 -11.31 4.84
C PHE A 30 -2.66 -12.39 5.09
N TRP A 31 -3.52 -12.24 6.10
CA TRP A 31 -4.53 -13.24 6.40
C TRP A 31 -5.70 -13.19 5.44
N SER A 32 -6.07 -11.99 5.01
CA SER A 32 -7.13 -11.76 4.04
C SER A 32 -6.60 -11.72 2.62
N ASN A 33 -5.27 -11.74 2.42
CA ASN A 33 -4.61 -11.48 1.15
C ASN A 33 -5.07 -10.16 0.50
N ILE A 34 -5.23 -9.10 1.29
CA ILE A 34 -5.73 -7.81 0.81
C ILE A 34 -4.64 -6.75 0.91
N ILE A 35 -4.48 -5.95 -0.14
CA ILE A 35 -3.68 -4.72 -0.14
C ILE A 35 -4.64 -3.55 -0.23
N THR A 36 -4.59 -2.64 0.74
CA THR A 36 -5.32 -1.39 0.73
C THR A 36 -4.35 -0.24 0.60
N ILE A 37 -4.50 0.56 -0.45
CA ILE A 37 -3.76 1.81 -0.63
C ILE A 37 -4.58 2.92 0.02
N LEU A 38 -3.98 3.61 0.98
CA LEU A 38 -4.56 4.74 1.67
C LEU A 38 -3.92 6.03 1.16
N LYS A 39 -4.75 6.99 0.76
CA LYS A 39 -4.35 8.37 0.46
C LYS A 39 -5.02 9.29 1.48
N ASP A 40 -4.25 10.13 2.17
CA ASP A 40 -4.75 10.98 3.24
C ASP A 40 -5.54 10.19 4.32
N LYS A 41 -5.07 8.97 4.64
CA LYS A 41 -5.72 8.01 5.55
C LYS A 41 -7.09 7.49 5.09
N ALA A 42 -7.51 7.80 3.87
CA ALA A 42 -8.71 7.26 3.25
C ALA A 42 -8.36 6.14 2.25
N PRO A 43 -9.11 5.04 2.21
CA PRO A 43 -8.91 3.99 1.22
C PRO A 43 -9.26 4.51 -0.17
N VAL A 44 -8.28 4.48 -1.08
CA VAL A 44 -8.46 4.82 -2.50
C VAL A 44 -8.55 3.57 -3.35
N GLU A 45 -7.83 2.51 -2.96
CA GLU A 45 -7.80 1.27 -3.72
C GLU A 45 -7.67 0.09 -2.77
N THR A 46 -8.39 -0.99 -3.05
CA THR A 46 -8.33 -2.24 -2.30
C THR A 46 -8.22 -3.37 -3.30
N ILE A 47 -7.17 -4.17 -3.18
CA ILE A 47 -6.79 -5.22 -4.11
C ILE A 47 -6.79 -6.53 -3.33
N ASN A 48 -7.51 -7.52 -3.83
CA ASN A 48 -7.40 -8.89 -3.35
C ASN A 48 -6.27 -9.58 -4.13
N ILE A 49 -5.21 -9.97 -3.41
CA ILE A 49 -4.13 -10.80 -3.89
C ILE A 49 -4.67 -12.24 -3.98
N LEU A 50 -5.37 -12.54 -5.08
CA LEU A 50 -5.68 -13.93 -5.41
C LEU A 50 -4.41 -14.63 -5.91
N ASP A 51 -4.41 -15.97 -5.84
CA ASP A 51 -3.36 -16.80 -6.45
C ASP A 51 -3.10 -16.33 -7.90
N GLY A 52 -1.87 -15.89 -8.18
CA GLY A 52 -1.45 -15.35 -9.47
C GLY A 52 -1.27 -13.83 -9.54
N PHE A 53 -1.54 -13.07 -8.47
CA PHE A 53 -1.19 -11.65 -8.43
C PHE A 53 0.34 -11.46 -8.42
N THR A 54 0.88 -10.81 -9.44
CA THR A 54 2.33 -10.71 -9.62
C THR A 54 2.91 -9.46 -8.96
N LEU A 55 4.19 -9.52 -8.59
CA LEU A 55 4.93 -8.36 -8.06
C LEU A 55 4.96 -7.18 -9.05
N GLU A 56 4.89 -7.46 -10.35
CA GLU A 56 4.86 -6.43 -11.39
C GLU A 56 3.54 -5.67 -11.42
N GLN A 57 2.41 -6.38 -11.25
CA GLN A 57 1.09 -5.77 -11.09
C GLN A 57 1.05 -4.90 -9.83
N PHE A 58 1.59 -5.40 -8.71
CA PHE A 58 1.72 -4.64 -7.47
C PHE A 58 2.52 -3.34 -7.67
N ASN A 59 3.71 -3.45 -8.27
CA ASN A 59 4.57 -2.28 -8.52
C ASN A 59 3.92 -1.25 -9.45
N THR A 60 3.14 -1.70 -10.43
CA THR A 60 2.40 -0.83 -11.34
C THR A 60 1.30 -0.05 -10.60
N LEU A 61 0.54 -0.74 -9.74
CA LEU A 61 -0.49 -0.14 -8.89
C LEU A 61 0.10 0.91 -7.93
N LEU A 62 1.22 0.57 -7.28
CA LEU A 62 1.95 1.51 -6.44
C LEU A 62 2.41 2.74 -7.21
N LYS A 63 3.02 2.57 -8.39
CA LYS A 63 3.48 3.69 -9.22
C LYS A 63 2.33 4.60 -9.64
N ASN A 64 1.18 4.04 -10.03
CA ASN A 64 0.00 4.81 -10.41
C ASN A 64 -0.57 5.59 -9.22
N SER A 65 -0.67 4.95 -8.05
CA SER A 65 -1.14 5.57 -6.81
C SER A 65 -0.21 6.69 -6.33
N ILE A 66 1.11 6.49 -6.39
CA ILE A 66 2.12 7.52 -6.07
C ILE A 66 2.04 8.69 -7.06
N SER A 67 1.93 8.41 -8.36
CA SER A 67 1.82 9.44 -9.40
C SER A 67 0.55 10.29 -9.20
N SER A 68 -0.57 9.64 -8.86
CA SER A 68 -1.84 10.30 -8.50
C SER A 68 -1.77 11.09 -7.18
N ALA A 69 -0.91 10.67 -6.24
CA ALA A 69 -0.66 11.41 -5.01
C ALA A 69 0.26 12.63 -5.21
N LYS A 70 1.19 12.57 -6.17
CA LYS A 70 2.18 13.63 -6.45
C LYS A 70 1.65 14.76 -7.34
N LYS A 71 0.49 14.58 -7.98
CA LYS A 71 -0.21 15.61 -8.78
C LYS A 71 -1.08 16.57 -7.94
N LEU A 72 -1.09 16.45 -6.62
CA LEU A 72 -1.69 17.40 -5.66
C LEU A 72 -0.58 18.21 -4.98
#